data_AF-A0A9D5JGC4-F1
#
_entry.id   AF-A0A9D5JGC4-F1
#
_cell.length_a   1.000
_cell.length_b   1.000
_cell.length_c   1.000
_cell.angle_alpha   90.00
_cell.angle_beta   90.00
_cell.angle_gamma   90.00
#
_symmetry.space_group_name_H-M   'P 1'
#
loop_
_entity.id
_entity.type
_entity.pdbx_description
1 polymer ?
#
loop_
_entity_poly.entity_id
_entity_poly.type
_entity_poly.pdbx_seq_one_letter_code
_entity_poly.pdbx_strand_id
1 'polypeptide(L)'
;MTRLAAALFALGLGLSPGFAVSASEAPALTATDVNAFFDGFLPVSISRADIAGVTVAVVKDGKVLTLRNYGYADVAARRPVTNATLFRPGSISKLFTWTAVMQQVERGKLDLDSDVNGYLDFKIPAAFGRPITLRNLMTHTAGFEETFKDEFDQSAAQLEPLGTYLRTHMPRRIYAPGAVVAYSNYGATLAGYIVQRVSSQRYDDYIERDIFRPLGMNHSTMRQPLPPALAPFLSKGYVVGSGPAYPFEYIQVSAAGSLSSTSTDMSNFMIAQLQDGRFGSARILKPQTARLMHTLSHTEDPGLNGFDLGFYQENSNGLQIIGHAGDTNAFHSDLHLVLDKNLGFFVSFNSVGKDGAVEGIRTELFRAFLDRYFPFRTVTERAVPSAASDAKMVQGWYLSSRREQNAFPLVFLMGEGHVTAQPDGTIAFSPLQTPAAKPKLWREVGPLTYREIGGPARLIFVRKGDRIDYLTTDDSQPVQIFQPVSFWQQMNVIEWLGGFALLTFLITLIVWPIGALVRRYYQKPLALTGRAARLRLVTRLTCAAGILDLAGWVAFVSAVDKAHIPDVILYLLYILGIVCAIGAIGMIANAVVTWTSTRRSLLAKIAETLPALAGIGFSWLVLAFGLANFNVHY
;
A
#
# COMPACT_ATOMS: atom_id res chain seq x y z
N MET A 1 26.17 -15.42 -68.41
CA MET A 1 26.74 -14.06 -68.44
C MET A 1 26.90 -13.59 -66.99
N THR A 2 27.76 -14.10 -66.09
CA THR A 2 29.16 -14.57 -66.02
C THR A 2 30.27 -13.51 -66.09
N ARG A 3 30.83 -13.25 -64.90
CA ARG A 3 32.24 -12.96 -64.52
C ARG A 3 32.83 -11.59 -64.90
N LEU A 4 33.26 -10.75 -63.94
CA LEU A 4 34.46 -10.75 -63.06
C LEU A 4 35.74 -10.19 -63.73
N ALA A 5 36.35 -9.17 -63.09
CA ALA A 5 37.79 -8.83 -62.95
C ALA A 5 38.07 -7.31 -63.19
N ALA A 6 38.46 -6.55 -62.14
CA ALA A 6 39.83 -6.09 -61.77
C ALA A 6 40.18 -4.72 -62.43
N ALA A 7 40.82 -3.70 -61.83
CA ALA A 7 41.75 -3.60 -60.71
C ALA A 7 41.91 -2.12 -60.22
N LEU A 8 42.26 -1.99 -58.93
CA LEU A 8 43.13 -1.00 -58.23
C LEU A 8 43.19 0.49 -58.63
N PHE A 9 43.02 1.38 -57.63
CA PHE A 9 44.17 2.05 -56.97
C PHE A 9 43.80 2.59 -55.57
N ALA A 10 44.75 2.46 -54.64
CA ALA A 10 44.65 2.82 -53.23
C ALA A 10 44.97 4.30 -52.97
N LEU A 11 44.40 4.89 -51.91
CA LEU A 11 45.11 5.59 -50.83
C LEU A 11 44.09 6.17 -49.81
N GLY A 12 44.29 5.93 -48.51
CA GLY A 12 43.56 6.64 -47.46
C GLY A 12 43.26 5.82 -46.21
N LEU A 13 44.30 5.35 -45.51
CA LEU A 13 44.18 4.90 -44.11
C LEU A 13 43.92 6.12 -43.21
N GLY A 14 42.67 6.54 -43.12
CA GLY A 14 42.19 7.42 -42.06
C GLY A 14 41.67 6.57 -40.91
N LEU A 15 42.51 6.29 -39.91
CA LEU A 15 42.08 5.80 -38.61
C LEU A 15 41.11 6.84 -38.04
N SER A 16 39.81 6.58 -38.10
CA SER A 16 38.84 7.33 -37.29
C SER A 16 39.22 7.10 -35.83
N PRO A 17 39.48 8.15 -35.02
CA PRO A 17 39.68 7.97 -33.60
C PRO A 17 38.38 7.39 -33.06
N GLY A 18 38.42 6.13 -32.63
CA GLY A 18 37.39 5.57 -31.79
C GLY A 18 37.32 6.46 -30.56
N PHE A 19 36.24 7.21 -30.41
CA PHE A 19 35.91 7.84 -29.14
C PHE A 19 35.68 6.71 -28.15
N ALA A 20 36.75 6.32 -27.45
CA ALA A 20 36.62 5.63 -26.19
C ALA A 20 35.82 6.58 -25.30
N VAL A 21 34.54 6.27 -25.10
CA VAL A 21 33.73 6.91 -24.06
C VAL A 21 34.43 6.54 -22.76
N SER A 22 35.25 7.45 -22.24
CA SER A 22 35.79 7.34 -20.89
C SER A 22 34.58 7.16 -19.98
N ALA A 23 34.56 6.09 -19.19
CA ALA A 23 33.55 5.93 -18.16
C ALA A 23 33.67 7.18 -17.26
N SER A 24 32.72 8.09 -17.37
CA SER A 24 32.68 9.30 -16.55
C SER A 24 32.72 8.83 -15.10
N GLU A 25 33.73 9.24 -14.37
CA GLU A 25 33.78 9.06 -12.92
C GLU A 25 32.53 9.71 -12.31
N ALA A 26 31.96 9.08 -11.28
CA ALA A 26 30.77 9.62 -10.62
C ALA A 26 31.08 11.04 -10.08
N PRO A 27 30.19 12.04 -10.27
CA PRO A 27 30.40 13.38 -9.73
C PRO A 27 30.65 13.35 -8.21
N ALA A 28 31.48 14.26 -7.72
CA ALA A 28 31.70 14.40 -6.28
C ALA A 28 30.44 14.90 -5.57
N LEU A 29 30.08 14.26 -4.46
CA LEU A 29 28.93 14.61 -3.61
C LEU A 29 29.20 15.90 -2.82
N THR A 30 29.19 17.04 -3.52
CA THR A 30 29.38 18.38 -2.96
C THR A 30 28.05 19.14 -2.92
N ALA A 31 27.91 20.10 -2.02
CA ALA A 31 26.70 20.92 -1.93
C ALA A 31 26.36 21.60 -3.27
N THR A 32 27.37 22.13 -3.98
CA THR A 32 27.18 22.77 -5.28
C THR A 32 26.61 21.83 -6.34
N ASP A 33 27.15 20.61 -6.45
CA ASP A 33 26.68 19.64 -7.45
C ASP A 33 25.29 19.10 -7.09
N VAL A 34 25.06 18.75 -5.83
CA VAL A 34 23.75 18.28 -5.33
C VAL A 34 22.68 19.35 -5.53
N ASN A 35 23.02 20.62 -5.30
CA ASN A 35 22.12 21.74 -5.56
C ASN A 35 21.75 21.82 -7.04
N ALA A 36 22.74 21.75 -7.93
CA ALA A 36 22.52 21.78 -9.37
C ALA A 36 21.68 20.59 -9.85
N PHE A 37 21.88 19.40 -9.29
CA PHE A 37 21.06 18.21 -9.56
C PHE A 37 19.58 18.48 -9.23
N PHE A 38 19.29 18.98 -8.02
CA PHE A 38 17.91 19.29 -7.64
C PHE A 38 17.32 20.45 -8.44
N ASP A 39 18.11 21.46 -8.79
CA ASP A 39 17.70 22.59 -9.64
C ASP A 39 17.33 22.17 -11.05
N GLY A 40 17.96 21.12 -11.58
CA GLY A 40 17.62 20.54 -12.88
C GLY A 40 16.40 19.63 -12.83
N PHE A 41 16.20 18.90 -11.73
CA PHE A 41 15.15 17.88 -11.63
C PHE A 41 13.81 18.46 -11.15
N LEU A 42 13.78 19.12 -10.00
CA LEU A 42 12.53 19.43 -9.29
C LEU A 42 11.66 20.48 -9.98
N PRO A 43 12.18 21.60 -10.51
CA PRO A 43 11.33 22.58 -11.21
C PRO A 43 10.57 21.98 -12.41
N VAL A 44 11.21 21.07 -13.16
CA VAL A 44 10.59 20.38 -14.30
C VAL A 44 9.51 19.43 -13.83
N SER A 45 9.80 18.61 -12.81
CA SER A 45 8.84 17.66 -12.24
C SER A 45 7.63 18.38 -11.65
N ILE A 46 7.86 19.47 -10.89
CA ILE A 46 6.81 20.31 -10.30
C ILE A 46 5.88 20.86 -11.39
N SER A 47 6.45 21.44 -12.45
CA SER A 47 5.66 22.03 -13.52
C SER A 47 4.88 21.00 -14.33
N ARG A 48 5.45 19.81 -14.58
CA ARG A 48 4.78 18.76 -15.38
C ARG A 48 3.68 18.05 -14.61
N ALA A 49 3.90 17.81 -13.33
CA ALA A 49 2.98 17.09 -12.46
C ALA A 49 2.03 18.02 -11.69
N ASP A 50 2.06 19.33 -11.92
CA ASP A 50 1.22 20.31 -11.20
C ASP A 50 1.31 20.12 -9.68
N ILE A 51 2.53 20.10 -9.15
CA ILE A 51 2.81 20.00 -7.72
C ILE A 51 2.87 21.41 -7.13
N ALA A 52 2.30 21.65 -5.95
CA ALA A 52 2.35 22.96 -5.32
C ALA A 52 3.77 23.31 -4.82
N GLY A 53 4.42 22.41 -4.09
CA GLY A 53 5.72 22.64 -3.48
C GLY A 53 6.39 21.39 -2.91
N VAL A 54 7.69 21.51 -2.66
CA VAL A 54 8.54 20.43 -2.15
C VAL A 54 9.65 21.00 -1.27
N THR A 55 10.04 20.24 -0.25
CA THR A 55 11.25 20.46 0.54
C THR A 55 12.15 19.23 0.48
N VAL A 56 13.47 19.45 0.45
CA VAL A 56 14.50 18.40 0.40
C VAL A 56 15.60 18.74 1.40
N ALA A 57 16.06 17.72 2.13
CA ALA A 57 17.27 17.78 2.95
C ALA A 57 18.21 16.64 2.60
N VAL A 58 19.50 16.97 2.51
CA VAL A 58 20.58 15.97 2.45
C VAL A 58 21.56 16.26 3.57
N VAL A 59 21.88 15.25 4.38
CA VAL A 59 22.90 15.32 5.43
C VAL A 59 24.02 14.36 5.11
N LYS A 60 25.27 14.76 5.33
CA LYS A 60 26.45 13.94 5.07
C LYS A 60 27.46 14.17 6.19
N ASP A 61 28.01 13.08 6.72
CA ASP A 61 29.07 13.12 7.72
C ASP A 61 28.74 13.98 8.95
N GLY A 62 27.51 13.82 9.45
CA GLY A 62 27.00 14.52 10.62
C GLY A 62 26.68 16.01 10.41
N LYS A 63 26.63 16.48 9.16
CA LYS A 63 26.32 17.88 8.82
C LYS A 63 25.25 17.97 7.74
N VAL A 64 24.53 19.09 7.72
CA VAL A 64 23.63 19.42 6.60
C VAL A 64 24.48 19.72 5.37
N LEU A 65 24.32 18.92 4.32
CA LEU A 65 24.95 19.14 3.02
C LEU A 65 24.15 20.15 2.20
N THR A 66 22.82 20.01 2.17
CA THR A 66 21.93 21.00 1.56
C THR A 66 20.50 20.93 2.11
N LEU A 67 19.82 22.07 2.05
CA LEU A 67 18.36 22.20 2.20
C LEU A 67 17.85 22.93 0.96
N ARG A 68 16.94 22.30 0.21
CA ARG A 68 16.36 22.87 -1.01
C ARG A 68 14.84 22.92 -0.91
N ASN A 69 14.25 24.02 -1.35
CA ASN A 69 12.81 24.24 -1.32
C ASN A 69 12.37 24.81 -2.65
N TYR A 70 11.24 24.33 -3.17
CA TYR A 70 10.70 24.76 -4.44
C TYR A 70 9.18 24.89 -4.36
N GLY A 71 8.61 25.75 -5.18
CA GLY A 71 7.17 25.99 -5.23
C GLY A 71 6.63 26.76 -4.03
N TYR A 72 5.37 26.51 -3.69
CA TYR A 72 4.59 27.27 -2.73
C TYR A 72 4.06 26.40 -1.59
N ALA A 73 4.16 26.93 -0.37
CA ALA A 73 3.49 26.41 0.82
C ALA A 73 2.02 26.86 0.89
N ASP A 74 1.68 27.94 0.18
CA ASP A 74 0.31 28.40 -0.08
C ASP A 74 0.26 29.01 -1.48
N VAL A 75 -0.37 28.30 -2.42
CA VAL A 75 -0.45 28.70 -3.83
C VAL A 75 -1.26 29.99 -3.99
N ALA A 76 -2.39 30.12 -3.31
CA ALA A 76 -3.28 31.27 -3.42
C ALA A 76 -2.61 32.55 -2.88
N ALA A 77 -1.90 32.43 -1.77
CA ALA A 77 -1.13 33.54 -1.18
C ALA A 77 0.26 33.72 -1.81
N ARG A 78 0.66 32.84 -2.75
CA ARG A 78 2.02 32.76 -3.30
C ARG A 78 3.12 32.72 -2.23
N ARG A 79 2.85 32.09 -1.09
CA ARG A 79 3.83 31.94 -0.01
C ARG A 79 4.82 30.85 -0.40
N PRO A 80 6.12 31.15 -0.60
CA PRO A 80 7.09 30.16 -1.04
C PRO A 80 7.33 29.10 0.04
N VAL A 81 7.75 27.91 -0.38
CA VAL A 81 8.32 26.92 0.54
C VAL A 81 9.68 27.41 1.04
N THR A 82 9.92 27.27 2.34
CA THR A 82 11.16 27.68 3.03
C THR A 82 11.65 26.59 3.99
N ASN A 83 12.87 26.74 4.51
CA ASN A 83 13.44 25.84 5.54
C ASN A 83 12.61 25.76 6.83
N ALA A 84 11.70 26.72 7.06
CA ALA A 84 10.80 26.78 8.20
C ALA A 84 9.39 26.27 7.88
N THR A 85 9.11 25.89 6.63
CA THR A 85 7.77 25.42 6.24
C THR A 85 7.53 24.02 6.78
N LEU A 86 6.44 23.82 7.53
CA LEU A 86 6.07 22.51 8.04
C LEU A 86 5.35 21.71 6.95
N PHE A 87 5.87 20.53 6.67
CA PHE A 87 5.21 19.48 5.91
C PHE A 87 4.74 18.38 6.85
N ARG A 88 3.84 17.53 6.38
CA ARG A 88 3.30 16.40 7.14
C ARG A 88 3.80 15.09 6.57
N PRO A 89 4.95 14.57 7.03
CA PRO A 89 5.60 13.43 6.39
C PRO A 89 4.93 12.07 6.64
N GLY A 90 3.66 12.06 7.07
CA GLY A 90 2.86 10.87 7.28
C GLY A 90 3.58 9.81 8.11
N SER A 91 3.69 8.60 7.55
CA SER A 91 4.21 7.42 8.24
C SER A 91 5.66 7.49 8.73
N ILE A 92 6.47 8.47 8.28
CA ILE A 92 7.79 8.75 8.89
C ILE A 92 7.66 9.06 10.40
N SER A 93 6.48 9.49 10.86
CA SER A 93 6.13 9.62 12.28
C SER A 93 6.47 8.39 13.11
N LYS A 94 6.34 7.18 12.53
CA LYS A 94 6.61 5.92 13.23
C LYS A 94 8.06 5.82 13.71
N LEU A 95 9.02 6.38 12.98
CA LEU A 95 10.43 6.39 13.40
C LEU A 95 10.64 7.09 14.75
N PHE A 96 9.82 8.09 15.07
CA PHE A 96 9.84 8.76 16.37
C PHE A 96 9.21 7.88 17.46
N THR A 97 8.11 7.20 17.16
CA THR A 97 7.50 6.19 18.04
C THR A 97 8.48 5.07 18.37
N TRP A 98 9.15 4.52 17.35
CA TRP A 98 10.13 3.45 17.51
C TRP A 98 11.34 3.89 18.32
N THR A 99 11.83 5.12 18.07
CA THR A 99 12.88 5.74 18.89
C THR A 99 12.44 5.86 20.35
N ALA A 100 11.20 6.27 20.61
CA ALA A 100 10.65 6.38 21.96
C ALA A 100 10.51 5.01 22.65
N VAL A 101 10.09 3.96 21.92
CA VAL A 101 10.10 2.57 22.43
C VAL A 101 11.51 2.18 22.85
N MET A 102 12.51 2.40 21.98
CA MET A 102 13.90 2.06 22.28
C MET A 102 14.48 2.86 23.46
N GLN A 103 14.06 4.12 23.66
CA GLN A 103 14.40 4.86 24.88
C GLN A 103 13.83 4.21 26.15
N GLN A 104 12.63 3.65 26.10
CA GLN A 104 12.04 2.95 27.25
C GLN A 104 12.66 1.57 27.47
N VAL A 105 13.06 0.87 26.40
CA VAL A 105 13.86 -0.38 26.48
C VAL A 105 15.19 -0.10 27.16
N GLU A 106 15.91 0.94 26.74
CA GLU A 106 17.18 1.34 27.34
C GLU A 106 17.07 1.71 28.84
N ARG A 107 15.90 2.22 29.26
CA ARG A 107 15.57 2.54 30.65
C ARG A 107 15.10 1.33 31.46
N GLY A 108 15.04 0.13 30.86
CA GLY A 108 14.56 -1.10 31.50
C GLY A 108 13.06 -1.12 31.78
N LYS A 109 12.29 -0.23 31.12
CA LYS A 109 10.83 -0.11 31.32
C LYS A 109 10.03 -0.95 30.32
N LEU A 110 10.61 -1.28 29.18
CA LEU A 110 10.04 -2.15 28.16
C LEU A 110 11.01 -3.27 27.84
N ASP A 111 10.46 -4.44 27.56
CA ASP A 111 11.15 -5.59 26.98
C ASP A 111 10.57 -5.84 25.58
N LEU A 112 11.46 -5.97 24.59
CA LEU A 112 11.08 -6.17 23.18
C LEU A 112 10.32 -7.47 22.94
N ASP A 113 10.53 -8.48 23.77
CA ASP A 113 10.09 -9.86 23.55
C ASP A 113 9.03 -10.32 24.57
N SER A 114 8.66 -9.46 25.51
CA SER A 114 7.53 -9.67 26.42
C SER A 114 6.18 -9.42 25.76
N ASP A 115 5.12 -10.06 26.28
CA ASP A 115 3.73 -9.85 25.83
C ASP A 115 3.30 -8.39 26.08
N VAL A 116 2.88 -7.71 25.02
CA VAL A 116 2.44 -6.31 25.09
C VAL A 116 1.23 -6.10 26.00
N ASN A 117 0.42 -7.13 26.26
CA ASN A 117 -0.68 -7.05 27.22
C ASN A 117 -0.23 -6.64 28.63
N GLY A 118 1.03 -6.90 29.00
CA GLY A 118 1.60 -6.46 30.27
C GLY A 118 1.72 -4.94 30.43
N TYR A 119 1.65 -4.19 29.32
CA TYR A 119 1.82 -2.73 29.31
C TYR A 119 0.51 -1.95 29.05
N LEU A 120 -0.62 -2.64 28.88
CA LEU A 120 -1.92 -2.07 28.47
C LEU A 120 -2.95 -2.07 29.62
N ASP A 121 -3.97 -1.21 29.57
CA ASP A 121 -5.20 -1.30 30.40
C ASP A 121 -6.38 -1.95 29.68
N PHE A 122 -6.11 -2.56 28.54
CA PHE A 122 -7.04 -3.42 27.84
C PHE A 122 -6.30 -4.68 27.42
N LYS A 123 -7.07 -5.70 27.08
CA LYS A 123 -6.54 -6.98 26.68
C LYS A 123 -6.72 -7.17 25.19
N ILE A 124 -5.63 -7.42 24.49
CA ILE A 124 -5.65 -7.96 23.13
C ILE A 124 -5.97 -9.45 23.25
N PRO A 125 -7.08 -9.93 22.64
CA PRO A 125 -7.47 -11.33 22.73
C PRO A 125 -6.39 -12.27 22.21
N ALA A 126 -6.23 -13.42 22.88
CA ALA A 126 -5.33 -14.46 22.43
C ALA A 126 -5.81 -15.03 21.07
N ALA A 127 -4.87 -15.25 20.16
CA ALA A 127 -5.07 -15.85 18.85
C ALA A 127 -3.75 -16.50 18.42
N PHE A 128 -3.85 -17.56 17.61
CA PHE A 128 -2.69 -18.30 17.07
C PHE A 128 -1.69 -18.83 18.11
N GLY A 129 -2.10 -18.96 19.38
CA GLY A 129 -1.28 -19.55 20.46
C GLY A 129 -0.01 -18.79 20.84
N ARG A 130 0.18 -17.55 20.37
CA ARG A 130 1.37 -16.72 20.67
C ARG A 130 0.97 -15.30 21.06
N PRO A 131 1.63 -14.68 22.06
CA PRO A 131 1.44 -13.28 22.39
C PRO A 131 2.03 -12.37 21.29
N ILE A 132 1.60 -11.12 21.28
CA ILE A 132 2.23 -10.07 20.46
C ILE A 132 3.34 -9.43 21.31
N THR A 133 4.51 -9.21 20.72
CA THR A 133 5.62 -8.51 21.38
C THR A 133 5.87 -7.13 20.76
N LEU A 134 6.63 -6.26 21.42
CA LEU A 134 7.05 -4.98 20.84
C LEU A 134 7.90 -5.19 19.58
N ARG A 135 8.73 -6.24 19.54
CA ARG A 135 9.45 -6.64 18.32
C ARG A 135 8.48 -6.88 17.17
N ASN A 136 7.38 -7.61 17.41
CA ASN A 136 6.37 -7.83 16.35
C ASN A 136 5.68 -6.55 15.89
N LEU A 137 5.45 -5.59 16.79
CA LEU A 137 4.88 -4.29 16.40
C LEU A 137 5.88 -3.49 15.53
N MET A 138 7.16 -3.47 15.91
CA MET A 138 8.22 -2.73 15.22
C MET A 138 8.61 -3.34 13.87
N THR A 139 8.43 -4.66 13.69
CA THR A 139 8.68 -5.37 12.43
C THR A 139 7.42 -5.58 11.60
N HIS A 140 6.27 -5.02 12.01
CA HIS A 140 4.98 -5.21 11.33
C HIS A 140 4.58 -6.69 11.14
N THR A 141 4.89 -7.53 12.12
CA THR A 141 4.54 -8.96 12.12
C THR A 141 3.58 -9.33 13.25
N ALA A 142 2.81 -8.38 13.79
CA ALA A 142 1.84 -8.66 14.86
C ALA A 142 0.60 -9.42 14.38
N GLY A 143 0.37 -9.41 13.06
CA GLY A 143 -0.68 -10.17 12.39
C GLY A 143 -2.05 -9.49 12.34
N PHE A 144 -2.14 -8.21 12.72
CA PHE A 144 -3.34 -7.39 12.50
C PHE A 144 -3.64 -7.28 11.01
N GLU A 145 -4.92 -7.32 10.66
CA GLU A 145 -5.37 -6.94 9.32
C GLU A 145 -5.28 -5.42 9.13
N GLU A 146 -5.31 -4.98 7.87
CA GLU A 146 -5.31 -3.56 7.55
C GLU A 146 -6.65 -2.92 7.94
N THR A 147 -6.60 -1.64 8.31
CA THR A 147 -7.80 -0.81 8.54
C THR A 147 -7.64 0.51 7.83
N PHE A 148 -8.71 1.01 7.19
CA PHE A 148 -8.66 2.31 6.52
C PHE A 148 -9.79 3.27 6.92
N LYS A 149 -10.83 2.75 7.59
CA LYS A 149 -11.89 3.57 8.19
C LYS A 149 -11.41 4.19 9.50
N ASP A 150 -11.87 5.39 9.79
CA ASP A 150 -11.66 6.09 11.07
C ASP A 150 -10.17 6.32 11.42
N GLU A 151 -9.26 6.26 10.45
CA GLU A 151 -7.86 6.69 10.62
C GLU A 151 -7.70 8.21 10.53
N PHE A 152 -8.63 8.89 9.86
CA PHE A 152 -8.67 10.33 9.67
C PHE A 152 -10.00 10.91 10.13
N ASP A 153 -9.94 12.05 10.81
CA ASP A 153 -11.08 12.81 11.31
C ASP A 153 -11.23 14.16 10.60
N GLN A 154 -12.45 14.70 10.62
CA GLN A 154 -12.76 16.00 10.02
C GLN A 154 -12.39 17.17 10.95
N SER A 155 -12.26 16.92 12.25
CA SER A 155 -11.92 17.96 13.23
C SER A 155 -11.21 17.41 14.45
N ALA A 156 -10.46 18.28 15.15
CA ALA A 156 -9.84 17.93 16.43
C ALA A 156 -10.83 17.48 17.51
N ALA A 157 -12.09 17.91 17.44
CA ALA A 157 -13.11 17.53 18.43
C ALA A 157 -13.55 16.07 18.30
N GLN A 158 -13.29 15.44 17.16
CA GLN A 158 -13.59 14.02 16.91
C GLN A 158 -12.43 13.10 17.32
N LEU A 159 -11.21 13.65 17.48
CA LEU A 159 -10.05 12.85 17.86
C LEU A 159 -10.26 12.20 19.23
N GLU A 160 -10.30 10.88 19.28
CA GLU A 160 -10.39 10.16 20.55
C GLU A 160 -9.00 10.05 21.21
N PRO A 161 -8.92 9.98 22.54
CA PRO A 161 -7.69 9.58 23.22
C PRO A 161 -7.16 8.23 22.71
N LEU A 162 -5.84 8.10 22.53
CA LEU A 162 -5.20 6.90 21.96
C LEU A 162 -5.71 5.58 22.57
N GLY A 163 -5.82 5.50 23.90
CA GLY A 163 -6.27 4.30 24.60
C GLY A 163 -7.75 3.95 24.36
N THR A 164 -8.59 4.95 24.10
CA THR A 164 -9.99 4.75 23.73
C THR A 164 -10.05 4.15 22.32
N TYR A 165 -9.45 4.82 21.34
CA TYR A 165 -9.42 4.38 19.95
C TYR A 165 -8.87 2.96 19.81
N LEU A 166 -7.71 2.68 20.42
CA LEU A 166 -7.08 1.37 20.33
C LEU A 166 -7.97 0.25 20.91
N ARG A 167 -8.79 0.56 21.91
CA ARG A 167 -9.72 -0.40 22.52
C ARG A 167 -10.95 -0.64 21.67
N THR A 168 -11.50 0.41 21.06
CA THR A 168 -12.76 0.37 20.31
C THR A 168 -12.59 -0.01 18.84
N HIS A 169 -11.41 0.21 18.27
CA HIS A 169 -11.10 -0.02 16.85
C HIS A 169 -10.00 -1.08 16.66
N MET A 170 -9.94 -2.10 17.52
CA MET A 170 -8.94 -3.17 17.41
C MET A 170 -9.19 -4.03 16.16
N PRO A 171 -8.27 -4.07 15.18
CA PRO A 171 -8.40 -4.93 14.00
C PRO A 171 -8.33 -6.40 14.41
N ARG A 172 -8.94 -7.28 13.62
CA ARG A 172 -8.76 -8.72 13.85
C ARG A 172 -7.33 -9.12 13.45
N ARG A 173 -6.91 -10.26 13.96
CA ARG A 173 -5.65 -10.87 13.54
C ARG A 173 -5.90 -11.96 12.51
N ILE A 174 -5.19 -11.88 11.40
CA ILE A 174 -5.24 -12.84 10.29
C ILE A 174 -3.96 -13.66 10.16
N TYR A 175 -2.89 -13.29 10.89
CA TYR A 175 -1.65 -14.06 10.97
C TYR A 175 -1.20 -14.29 12.42
N ALA A 176 -0.42 -15.36 12.60
CA ALA A 176 0.29 -15.59 13.85
C ALA A 176 1.40 -14.53 14.05
N PRO A 177 1.63 -14.03 15.27
CA PRO A 177 2.74 -13.11 15.54
C PRO A 177 4.10 -13.68 15.09
N GLY A 178 4.85 -12.87 14.35
CA GLY A 178 6.16 -13.20 13.78
C GLY A 178 6.13 -14.01 12.48
N ALA A 179 4.95 -14.37 11.97
CA ALA A 179 4.87 -15.28 10.81
C ALA A 179 4.86 -14.59 9.45
N VAL A 180 4.22 -13.42 9.34
CA VAL A 180 4.01 -12.71 8.08
C VAL A 180 4.12 -11.21 8.35
N VAL A 181 4.85 -10.51 7.52
CA VAL A 181 4.79 -9.05 7.46
C VAL A 181 3.45 -8.59 6.89
N ALA A 182 2.74 -7.80 7.68
CA ALA A 182 1.58 -7.02 7.28
C ALA A 182 1.66 -5.67 8.00
N TYR A 183 2.00 -4.62 7.25
CA TYR A 183 2.11 -3.26 7.77
C TYR A 183 0.83 -2.83 8.51
N SER A 184 1.01 -2.09 9.61
CA SER A 184 -0.10 -1.76 10.51
C SER A 184 0.11 -0.43 11.20
N ASN A 185 -0.76 0.54 10.90
CA ASN A 185 -0.85 1.81 11.60
C ASN A 185 -1.37 1.64 13.03
N TYR A 186 -2.34 0.73 13.22
CA TYR A 186 -2.81 0.34 14.55
C TYR A 186 -1.67 -0.18 15.42
N GLY A 187 -0.82 -1.07 14.90
CA GLY A 187 0.32 -1.63 15.63
C GLY A 187 1.34 -0.57 16.06
N ALA A 188 1.65 0.40 15.21
CA ALA A 188 2.51 1.53 15.57
C ALA A 188 1.86 2.45 16.60
N THR A 189 0.56 2.71 16.47
CA THR A 189 -0.19 3.53 17.43
C THR A 189 -0.27 2.86 18.80
N LEU A 190 -0.44 1.54 18.83
CA LEU A 190 -0.39 0.72 20.04
C LEU A 190 0.95 0.88 20.76
N ALA A 191 2.07 0.85 20.02
CA ALA A 191 3.39 1.10 20.60
C ALA A 191 3.54 2.52 21.16
N GLY A 192 3.02 3.54 20.47
CA GLY A 192 2.97 4.91 20.98
C GLY A 192 2.17 5.03 22.28
N TYR A 193 1.04 4.33 22.37
CA TYR A 193 0.25 4.28 23.60
C TYR A 193 0.98 3.55 24.73
N ILE A 194 1.67 2.44 24.43
CA ILE A 194 2.53 1.74 25.41
C ILE A 194 3.59 2.70 25.98
N VAL A 195 4.27 3.50 25.13
CA VAL A 195 5.21 4.53 25.58
C VAL A 195 4.53 5.48 26.56
N GLN A 196 3.37 6.05 26.19
CA GLN A 196 2.60 6.95 27.05
C GLN A 196 2.28 6.33 28.42
N ARG A 197 1.98 5.03 28.45
CA ARG A 197 1.67 4.28 29.67
C ARG A 197 2.87 4.13 30.58
N VAL A 198 3.98 3.60 30.07
CA VAL A 198 5.16 3.33 30.88
C VAL A 198 5.97 4.59 31.24
N SER A 199 5.80 5.66 30.46
CA SER A 199 6.37 6.98 30.76
C SER A 199 5.49 7.85 31.63
N SER A 200 4.20 7.49 31.80
CA SER A 200 3.17 8.28 32.48
C SER A 200 3.07 9.72 31.96
N GLN A 201 3.25 9.89 30.66
CA GLN A 201 3.16 11.18 29.96
C GLN A 201 2.30 11.00 28.72
N ARG A 202 1.64 12.06 28.27
CA ARG A 202 1.01 12.02 26.95
C ARG A 202 2.06 11.71 25.90
N TYR A 203 1.70 10.94 24.89
CA TYR A 203 2.61 10.54 23.82
C TYR A 203 3.28 11.75 23.15
N ASP A 204 2.51 12.77 22.79
CA ASP A 204 3.01 14.00 22.16
C ASP A 204 3.97 14.79 23.07
N ASP A 205 3.66 14.89 24.37
CA ASP A 205 4.55 15.51 25.36
C ASP A 205 5.88 14.75 25.49
N TYR A 206 5.84 13.41 25.47
CA TYR A 206 7.03 12.57 25.54
C TYR A 206 7.95 12.79 24.33
N ILE A 207 7.40 12.74 23.11
CA ILE A 207 8.19 12.96 21.88
C ILE A 207 8.81 14.35 21.88
N GLU A 208 8.05 15.37 22.25
CA GLU A 208 8.53 16.76 22.33
C GLU A 208 9.71 16.90 23.31
N ARG A 209 9.58 16.30 24.50
CA ARG A 209 10.55 16.42 25.59
C ARG A 209 11.80 15.58 25.39
N ASP A 210 11.65 14.30 25.00
CA ASP A 210 12.74 13.32 24.97
C ASP A 210 13.39 13.16 23.60
N ILE A 211 12.79 13.70 22.54
CA ILE A 211 13.35 13.61 21.17
C ILE A 211 13.49 14.99 20.53
N PHE A 212 12.40 15.74 20.35
CA PHE A 212 12.49 17.01 19.59
C PHE A 212 13.38 18.05 20.26
N ARG A 213 13.17 18.33 21.55
CA ARG A 213 13.95 19.34 22.28
C ARG A 213 15.45 19.01 22.33
N PRO A 214 15.90 17.79 22.68
CA PRO A 214 17.31 17.42 22.62
C PRO A 214 17.95 17.58 21.24
N LEU A 215 17.17 17.36 20.17
CA LEU A 215 17.63 17.50 18.79
C LEU A 215 17.46 18.92 18.21
N GLY A 216 16.96 19.87 19.00
CA GLY A 216 16.69 21.24 18.54
C GLY A 216 15.61 21.31 17.46
N MET A 217 14.70 20.34 17.40
CA MET A 217 13.61 20.26 16.43
C MET A 217 12.44 21.17 16.85
N ASN A 218 12.67 22.48 16.81
CA ASN A 218 11.76 23.49 17.36
C ASN A 218 10.52 23.75 16.49
N HIS A 219 10.50 23.24 15.25
CA HIS A 219 9.39 23.34 14.31
C HIS A 219 8.77 21.97 14.03
N SER A 220 8.81 21.08 15.03
CA SER A 220 8.27 19.72 14.96
C SER A 220 7.20 19.49 16.03
N THR A 221 6.10 18.85 15.65
CA THR A 221 5.04 18.50 16.59
C THR A 221 4.23 17.29 16.12
N MET A 222 3.71 16.52 17.07
CA MET A 222 2.70 15.48 16.84
C MET A 222 1.28 15.97 17.19
N ARG A 223 1.15 17.20 17.71
CA ARG A 223 -0.10 17.75 18.26
C ARG A 223 -1.09 18.12 17.16
N GLN A 224 -2.37 17.83 17.42
CA GLN A 224 -3.49 18.13 16.55
C GLN A 224 -4.63 18.71 17.42
N PRO A 225 -5.11 19.95 17.16
CA PRO A 225 -4.68 20.85 16.10
C PRO A 225 -3.25 21.35 16.33
N LEU A 226 -2.66 21.91 15.27
CA LEU A 226 -1.29 22.43 15.33
C LEU A 226 -1.20 23.55 16.39
N PRO A 227 -0.14 23.60 17.22
CA PRO A 227 0.04 24.69 18.18
C PRO A 227 0.04 26.07 17.50
N PRO A 228 -0.53 27.12 18.12
CA PRO A 228 -0.65 28.44 17.50
C PRO A 228 0.67 29.03 17.02
N ALA A 229 1.78 28.76 17.71
CA ALA A 229 3.11 29.21 17.32
C ALA A 229 3.64 28.57 16.03
N LEU A 230 3.16 27.37 15.69
CA LEU A 230 3.56 26.62 14.50
C LEU A 230 2.58 26.81 13.32
N ALA A 231 1.34 27.22 13.59
CA ALA A 231 0.29 27.46 12.59
C ALA A 231 0.73 28.34 11.39
N PRO A 232 1.47 29.45 11.56
CA PRO A 232 1.89 30.28 10.43
C PRO A 232 2.85 29.60 9.45
N PHE A 233 3.53 28.54 9.90
CA PHE A 233 4.56 27.85 9.14
C PHE A 233 4.05 26.65 8.36
N LEU A 234 2.86 26.15 8.69
CA LEU A 234 2.25 24.97 8.05
C LEU A 234 2.04 25.18 6.55
N SER A 235 2.50 24.23 5.73
CA SER A 235 2.11 24.15 4.32
C SER A 235 0.65 23.74 4.20
N LYS A 236 -0.07 24.32 3.25
CA LYS A 236 -1.31 23.74 2.76
C LYS A 236 -0.99 22.49 1.95
N GLY A 237 -1.88 21.49 2.00
CA GLY A 237 -1.83 20.31 1.14
C GLY A 237 -2.71 20.51 -0.09
N TYR A 238 -2.48 19.73 -1.14
CA TYR A 238 -3.21 19.85 -2.41
C TYR A 238 -3.40 18.46 -3.06
N VAL A 239 -4.43 18.30 -3.90
CA VAL A 239 -4.44 17.19 -4.87
C VAL A 239 -3.52 17.56 -6.03
N VAL A 240 -3.78 18.71 -6.65
CA VAL A 240 -2.89 19.35 -7.62
C VAL A 240 -2.69 20.80 -7.23
N GLY A 241 -1.52 21.38 -7.54
CA GLY A 241 -1.14 22.72 -7.11
C GLY A 241 -2.04 23.82 -7.68
N SER A 242 -2.58 23.64 -8.88
CA SER A 242 -3.58 24.55 -9.46
C SER A 242 -4.97 24.46 -8.83
N GLY A 243 -5.21 23.45 -7.97
CA GLY A 243 -6.50 23.19 -7.32
C GLY A 243 -6.68 23.92 -5.99
N PRO A 244 -7.86 23.75 -5.35
CA PRO A 244 -8.08 24.28 -4.01
C PRO A 244 -7.18 23.57 -2.98
N ALA A 245 -6.86 24.28 -1.91
CA ALA A 245 -6.13 23.69 -0.80
C ALA A 245 -6.97 22.62 -0.08
N TYR A 246 -6.32 21.52 0.25
CA TYR A 246 -6.86 20.45 1.08
C TYR A 246 -6.98 20.95 2.54
N PRO A 247 -8.06 20.60 3.26
CA PRO A 247 -8.17 20.89 4.70
C PRO A 247 -7.05 20.26 5.52
N PHE A 248 -6.82 20.77 6.73
CA PHE A 248 -5.93 20.08 7.68
C PHE A 248 -6.53 18.73 8.05
N GLU A 249 -5.75 17.66 7.89
CA GLU A 249 -6.22 16.30 8.14
C GLU A 249 -5.91 15.93 9.59
N TYR A 250 -6.92 15.56 10.38
CA TYR A 250 -6.71 15.08 11.74
C TYR A 250 -6.48 13.57 11.68
N ILE A 251 -5.35 13.09 12.19
CA ILE A 251 -4.97 11.67 12.12
C ILE A 251 -5.20 11.01 13.48
N GLN A 252 -6.13 10.06 13.53
CA GLN A 252 -6.54 9.35 14.73
C GLN A 252 -5.46 8.39 15.23
N VAL A 253 -4.80 7.69 14.30
CA VAL A 253 -3.56 6.92 14.51
C VAL A 253 -2.34 7.83 14.64
N SER A 254 -2.41 8.84 15.51
CA SER A 254 -1.44 9.95 15.56
C SER A 254 0.03 9.53 15.70
N ALA A 255 0.34 8.56 16.57
CA ALA A 255 1.70 8.04 16.73
C ALA A 255 2.23 7.32 15.46
N ALA A 256 1.35 6.98 14.52
CA ALA A 256 1.70 6.38 13.25
C ALA A 256 1.82 7.40 12.10
N GLY A 257 1.32 8.64 12.23
CA GLY A 257 1.20 9.54 11.07
C GLY A 257 1.09 11.05 11.30
N SER A 258 0.97 11.55 12.54
CA SER A 258 0.59 12.96 12.78
C SER A 258 1.72 14.00 12.74
N LEU A 259 2.97 13.59 12.49
CA LEU A 259 4.10 14.51 12.50
C LEU A 259 3.86 15.68 11.54
N SER A 260 4.13 16.88 12.02
CA SER A 260 4.37 18.07 11.20
C SER A 260 5.77 18.56 11.52
N SER A 261 6.63 18.69 10.51
CA SER A 261 8.06 18.97 10.68
C SER A 261 8.64 19.74 9.50
N THR A 262 9.86 20.26 9.65
CA THR A 262 10.62 20.94 8.60
C THR A 262 11.77 20.09 8.10
N SER A 263 12.28 20.37 6.90
CA SER A 263 13.50 19.72 6.40
C SER A 263 14.73 19.99 7.30
N THR A 264 14.77 21.16 7.96
CA THR A 264 15.79 21.49 8.96
C THR A 264 15.73 20.52 10.16
N ASP A 265 14.55 20.36 10.76
CA ASP A 265 14.36 19.50 11.92
C ASP A 265 14.58 18.02 11.58
N MET A 266 14.08 17.58 10.42
CA MET A 266 14.31 16.22 9.93
C MET A 266 15.80 15.95 9.67
N SER A 267 16.58 16.95 9.26
CA SER A 267 18.03 16.83 9.14
C SER A 267 18.70 16.50 10.48
N ASN A 268 18.26 17.14 11.57
CA ASN A 268 18.80 16.89 12.90
C ASN A 268 18.47 15.46 13.36
N PHE A 269 17.25 14.99 13.09
CA PHE A 269 16.86 13.60 13.35
C PHE A 269 17.68 12.60 12.55
N MET A 270 17.87 12.82 11.24
CA MET A 270 18.71 11.96 10.39
C MET A 270 20.15 11.92 10.89
N ILE A 271 20.74 13.07 11.24
CA ILE A 271 22.09 13.13 11.82
C ILE A 271 22.14 12.34 13.13
N ALA A 272 21.14 12.48 14.01
CA ALA A 272 21.09 11.74 15.26
C ALA A 272 21.10 10.23 15.01
N GLN A 273 20.29 9.73 14.09
CA GLN A 273 20.25 8.31 13.73
C GLN A 273 21.58 7.83 13.16
N LEU A 274 22.14 8.56 12.17
CA LEU A 274 23.43 8.23 11.54
C LEU A 274 24.63 8.33 12.49
N GLN A 275 24.49 9.05 13.61
CA GLN A 275 25.54 9.25 14.62
C GLN A 275 25.22 8.50 15.91
N ASP A 276 24.62 7.31 15.79
CA ASP A 276 24.37 6.39 16.90
C ASP A 276 23.56 7.04 18.04
N GLY A 277 22.56 7.87 17.70
CA GLY A 277 21.69 8.59 18.62
C GLY A 277 22.20 9.97 19.06
N ARG A 278 23.24 10.55 18.45
CA ARG A 278 23.86 11.82 18.87
C ARG A 278 23.63 12.97 17.89
N PHE A 279 23.22 14.13 18.38
CA PHE A 279 23.22 15.39 17.63
C PHE A 279 23.87 16.50 18.45
N GLY A 280 24.96 17.08 17.95
CA GLY A 280 25.79 18.00 18.74
C GLY A 280 26.26 17.35 20.05
N SER A 281 25.97 18.01 21.17
CA SER A 281 26.23 17.49 22.52
C SER A 281 25.10 16.62 23.10
N ALA A 282 23.93 16.60 22.45
CA ALA A 282 22.77 15.85 22.92
C ALA A 282 22.80 14.41 22.41
N ARG A 283 22.19 13.51 23.19
CA ARG A 283 22.08 12.08 22.85
C ARG A 283 20.69 11.57 23.22
N ILE A 284 19.97 11.04 22.24
CA ILE A 284 18.62 10.49 22.40
C ILE A 284 18.61 8.98 22.60
N LEU A 285 19.67 8.28 22.20
CA LEU A 285 19.87 6.83 22.39
C LEU A 285 21.35 6.54 22.69
N LYS A 286 21.63 5.53 23.54
CA LYS A 286 22.99 4.97 23.65
C LYS A 286 23.41 4.35 22.31
N PRO A 287 24.71 4.35 21.97
CA PRO A 287 25.16 3.77 20.70
C PRO A 287 24.77 2.31 20.49
N GLN A 288 24.77 1.50 21.56
CA GLN A 288 24.35 0.10 21.48
C GLN A 288 22.86 -0.03 21.16
N THR A 289 22.03 0.84 21.74
CA THR A 289 20.58 0.89 21.49
C THR A 289 20.28 1.34 20.06
N ALA A 290 20.97 2.36 19.56
CA ALA A 290 20.83 2.84 18.19
C ALA A 290 21.23 1.77 17.16
N ARG A 291 22.37 1.10 17.35
CA ARG A 291 22.78 -0.01 16.47
C ARG A 291 21.84 -1.20 16.52
N LEU A 292 21.31 -1.54 17.69
CA LEU A 292 20.26 -2.56 17.81
C LEU A 292 19.01 -2.15 17.04
N MET A 293 18.65 -0.86 17.06
CA MET A 293 17.50 -0.34 16.32
C MET A 293 17.66 -0.47 14.80
N HIS A 294 18.90 -0.39 14.29
CA HIS A 294 19.26 -0.52 12.86
C HIS A 294 19.76 -1.93 12.50
N THR A 295 19.41 -2.94 13.30
CA THR A 295 19.76 -4.33 13.01
C THR A 295 18.53 -5.07 12.49
N LEU A 296 18.72 -5.81 11.39
CA LEU A 296 17.68 -6.65 10.79
C LEU A 296 17.06 -7.57 11.86
N SER A 297 15.78 -7.37 12.14
CA SER A 297 15.02 -8.13 13.12
C SER A 297 14.04 -9.11 12.50
N HIS A 298 13.57 -8.86 11.27
CA HIS A 298 12.70 -9.76 10.52
C HIS A 298 12.97 -9.64 9.02
N THR A 299 13.04 -10.76 8.31
CA THR A 299 12.99 -10.80 6.84
C THR A 299 12.21 -12.05 6.42
N GLU A 300 11.54 -11.95 5.29
CA GLU A 300 10.71 -13.02 4.74
C GLU A 300 11.55 -14.09 4.02
N ASP A 301 12.77 -13.73 3.58
CA ASP A 301 13.72 -14.70 3.03
C ASP A 301 15.17 -14.23 3.30
N PRO A 302 16.11 -15.14 3.63
CA PRO A 302 17.50 -14.78 3.88
C PRO A 302 18.13 -13.99 2.74
N GLY A 303 18.58 -12.77 3.05
CA GLY A 303 19.27 -11.90 2.11
C GLY A 303 18.36 -10.95 1.33
N LEU A 304 17.04 -10.97 1.54
CA LEU A 304 16.14 -9.88 1.12
C LEU A 304 16.05 -8.78 2.17
N ASN A 305 15.58 -7.61 1.71
CA ASN A 305 15.20 -6.50 2.59
C ASN A 305 14.14 -6.97 3.58
N GLY A 306 14.23 -6.46 4.80
CA GLY A 306 13.27 -6.74 5.85
C GLY A 306 13.08 -5.52 6.75
N PHE A 307 12.68 -5.78 7.99
CA PHE A 307 12.57 -4.77 9.02
C PHE A 307 13.70 -4.89 10.03
N ASP A 308 14.32 -3.77 10.31
CA ASP A 308 15.03 -3.58 11.57
C ASP A 308 14.02 -3.37 12.70
N LEU A 309 14.38 -2.69 13.79
CA LEU A 309 13.41 -2.28 14.80
C LEU A 309 12.80 -0.92 14.40
N GLY A 310 11.89 -0.98 13.43
CA GLY A 310 11.04 0.13 13.02
C GLY A 310 11.43 0.84 11.72
N PHE A 311 12.66 0.65 11.24
CA PHE A 311 13.05 1.00 9.87
C PHE A 311 12.85 -0.21 8.97
N TYR A 312 12.38 0.00 7.75
CA TYR A 312 12.55 -1.03 6.72
C TYR A 312 13.93 -0.87 6.08
N GLN A 313 14.44 -1.96 5.53
CA GLN A 313 15.62 -1.95 4.70
C GLN A 313 15.26 -1.69 3.23
N GLU A 314 16.15 -1.00 2.55
CA GLU A 314 16.21 -0.86 1.11
C GLU A 314 17.62 -1.24 0.67
N ASN A 315 17.74 -1.96 -0.44
CA ASN A 315 19.03 -2.23 -1.05
C ASN A 315 19.00 -1.68 -2.47
N SER A 316 19.66 -0.54 -2.65
CA SER A 316 19.79 0.11 -3.95
C SER A 316 21.25 0.41 -4.21
N ASN A 317 21.69 0.16 -5.44
CA ASN A 317 23.07 0.34 -5.88
C ASN A 317 24.14 -0.36 -5.02
N GLY A 318 23.78 -1.46 -4.37
CA GLY A 318 24.66 -2.21 -3.47
C GLY A 318 24.95 -1.49 -2.13
N LEU A 319 24.16 -0.47 -1.79
CA LEU A 319 24.26 0.28 -0.55
C LEU A 319 23.28 -0.26 0.49
N GLN A 320 23.71 -0.31 1.75
CA GLN A 320 22.83 -0.55 2.89
C GLN A 320 22.03 0.71 3.19
N ILE A 321 20.72 0.66 2.96
CA ILE A 321 19.80 1.77 3.19
C ILE A 321 18.74 1.32 4.17
N ILE A 322 18.46 2.15 5.17
CA ILE A 322 17.30 1.98 6.04
C ILE A 322 16.44 3.23 5.93
N GLY A 323 15.13 3.08 6.00
CA GLY A 323 14.25 4.22 5.72
C GLY A 323 12.82 4.05 6.18
N HIS A 324 12.04 5.06 5.84
CA HIS A 324 10.58 5.03 5.94
C HIS A 324 9.98 6.03 4.93
N ALA A 325 9.05 5.54 4.11
CA ALA A 325 8.18 6.38 3.27
C ALA A 325 6.98 6.86 4.09
N GLY A 326 6.34 7.94 3.68
CA GLY A 326 5.23 8.48 4.43
C GLY A 326 4.27 9.30 3.60
N ASP A 327 3.01 8.92 3.71
CA ASP A 327 1.91 9.52 2.96
C ASP A 327 0.80 9.94 3.93
N THR A 328 0.21 11.10 3.63
CA THR A 328 -1.15 11.49 4.04
C THR A 328 -1.99 11.67 2.77
N ASN A 329 -3.23 12.17 2.86
CA ASN A 329 -4.03 12.42 1.66
C ASN A 329 -3.44 13.48 0.73
N ALA A 330 -2.58 14.37 1.25
CA ALA A 330 -2.05 15.50 0.50
C ALA A 330 -0.52 15.65 0.57
N PHE A 331 0.16 14.91 1.43
CA PHE A 331 1.60 14.99 1.62
C PHE A 331 2.26 13.65 1.37
N HIS A 332 3.38 13.67 0.64
CA HIS A 332 4.08 12.45 0.20
C HIS A 332 5.58 12.63 0.42
N SER A 333 6.20 11.74 1.16
CA SER A 333 7.53 11.95 1.71
C SER A 333 8.34 10.67 1.76
N ASP A 334 9.67 10.81 1.70
CA ASP A 334 10.60 9.72 1.94
C ASP A 334 11.72 10.17 2.87
N LEU A 335 12.19 9.25 3.71
CA LEU A 335 13.41 9.37 4.51
C LEU A 335 14.27 8.13 4.31
N HIS A 336 15.50 8.33 3.84
CA HIS A 336 16.48 7.27 3.62
C HIS A 336 17.79 7.59 4.35
N LEU A 337 18.35 6.60 5.04
CA LEU A 337 19.65 6.64 5.68
C LEU A 337 20.55 5.62 4.98
N VAL A 338 21.54 6.10 4.22
CA VAL A 338 22.54 5.27 3.55
C VAL A 338 23.71 5.06 4.52
N LEU A 339 23.66 3.96 5.26
CA LEU A 339 24.52 3.71 6.42
C LEU A 339 26.01 3.67 6.03
N ASP A 340 26.35 2.95 4.96
CA ASP A 340 27.73 2.80 4.45
C ASP A 340 28.36 4.14 4.04
N LYS A 341 27.53 5.14 3.77
CA LYS A 341 27.94 6.46 3.30
C LYS A 341 27.71 7.55 4.33
N ASN A 342 27.21 7.24 5.53
CA ASN A 342 26.88 8.22 6.57
C ASN A 342 26.10 9.42 5.98
N LEU A 343 25.08 9.09 5.18
CA LEU A 343 24.32 10.02 4.35
C LEU A 343 22.84 9.84 4.66
N GLY A 344 22.11 10.94 4.84
CA GLY A 344 20.66 10.96 5.00
C GLY A 344 20.02 11.79 3.90
N PHE A 345 18.88 11.34 3.41
CA PHE A 345 18.08 11.99 2.39
C PHE A 345 16.63 12.07 2.87
N PHE A 346 16.04 13.27 2.85
CA PHE A 346 14.64 13.48 3.16
C PHE A 346 14.01 14.36 2.09
N VAL A 347 12.82 13.98 1.63
CA VAL A 347 11.99 14.78 0.72
C VAL A 347 10.54 14.76 1.20
N SER A 348 9.84 15.88 1.01
CA SER A 348 8.40 15.95 1.27
C SER A 348 7.72 16.89 0.27
N PHE A 349 6.67 16.38 -0.38
CA PHE A 349 5.80 17.07 -1.32
C PHE A 349 4.48 17.40 -0.62
N ASN A 350 3.85 18.53 -0.98
CA ASN A 350 2.54 18.94 -0.47
C ASN A 350 1.43 18.77 -1.52
N SER A 351 1.61 17.83 -2.45
CA SER A 351 0.59 17.51 -3.45
C SER A 351 0.66 16.06 -3.91
N VAL A 352 -0.50 15.46 -4.21
CA VAL A 352 -0.62 14.18 -4.94
C VAL A 352 -0.05 14.29 -6.36
N GLY A 353 -0.17 15.47 -6.95
CA GLY A 353 0.21 15.74 -8.32
C GLY A 353 -0.82 15.20 -9.32
N LYS A 354 -0.79 15.75 -10.53
CA LYS A 354 -1.65 15.34 -11.63
C LYS A 354 -1.49 13.84 -11.89
N ASP A 355 -2.61 13.13 -11.97
CA ASP A 355 -2.66 11.69 -12.20
C ASP A 355 -1.89 10.85 -11.15
N GLY A 356 -1.64 11.40 -9.94
CA GLY A 356 -0.88 10.70 -8.89
C GLY A 356 0.64 10.68 -9.10
N ALA A 357 1.17 11.53 -9.99
CA ALA A 357 2.56 11.45 -10.44
C ALA A 357 3.63 11.60 -9.35
N VAL A 358 3.29 12.12 -8.15
CA VAL A 358 4.26 12.34 -7.07
C VAL A 358 4.93 11.05 -6.60
N GLU A 359 4.21 9.92 -6.63
CA GLU A 359 4.75 8.62 -6.22
C GLU A 359 5.88 8.13 -7.14
N GLY A 360 5.71 8.30 -8.45
CA GLY A 360 6.76 8.05 -9.43
C GLY A 360 7.93 9.02 -9.24
N ILE A 361 7.63 10.31 -9.09
CA ILE A 361 8.64 11.37 -8.95
C ILE A 361 9.51 11.19 -7.71
N ARG A 362 8.94 10.85 -6.55
CA ARG A 362 9.74 10.63 -5.32
C ARG A 362 10.71 9.46 -5.48
N THR A 363 10.23 8.36 -6.07
CA THR A 363 11.02 7.15 -6.31
C THR A 363 12.14 7.41 -7.32
N GLU A 364 11.82 8.09 -8.42
CA GLU A 364 12.80 8.47 -9.44
C GLU A 364 13.83 9.46 -8.91
N LEU A 365 13.42 10.43 -8.08
CA LEU A 365 14.33 11.42 -7.51
C LEU A 365 15.44 10.75 -6.70
N PHE A 366 15.08 9.84 -5.79
CA PHE A 366 16.06 9.16 -4.95
C PHE A 366 16.92 8.18 -5.78
N ARG A 367 16.32 7.41 -6.70
CA ARG A 367 17.06 6.53 -7.61
C ARG A 367 18.06 7.32 -8.47
N ALA A 368 17.64 8.41 -9.10
CA ALA A 368 18.51 9.26 -9.91
C ALA A 368 19.64 9.90 -9.08
N PHE A 369 19.36 10.24 -7.82
CA PHE A 369 20.37 10.70 -6.87
C PHE A 369 21.41 9.59 -6.61
N LEU A 370 20.98 8.37 -6.29
CA LEU A 370 21.88 7.23 -6.07
C LEU A 370 22.67 6.86 -7.33
N ASP A 371 22.03 6.83 -8.50
CA ASP A 371 22.70 6.53 -9.77
C ASP A 371 23.76 7.55 -10.14
N ARG A 372 23.52 8.83 -9.80
CA ARG A 372 24.50 9.90 -10.03
C ARG A 372 25.74 9.72 -9.16
N TYR A 373 25.57 9.53 -7.85
CA TYR A 373 26.68 9.60 -6.89
C TYR A 373 27.27 8.24 -6.52
N PHE A 374 26.50 7.17 -6.69
CA PHE A 374 26.85 5.79 -6.36
C PHE A 374 26.37 4.84 -7.48
N PRO A 375 26.83 5.02 -8.74
CA PRO A 375 26.36 4.20 -9.84
C PRO A 375 26.69 2.72 -9.62
N PHE A 376 25.71 1.85 -9.84
CA PHE A 376 25.92 0.41 -9.81
C PHE A 376 26.26 -0.13 -11.20
N ARG A 377 26.94 -1.27 -11.24
CA ARG A 377 27.18 -2.02 -12.48
C ARG A 377 26.17 -3.15 -12.58
N THR A 378 25.46 -3.20 -13.70
CA THR A 378 24.55 -4.32 -14.00
C THR A 378 25.36 -5.60 -14.19
N VAL A 379 24.94 -6.68 -13.53
CA VAL A 379 25.48 -8.01 -13.79
C VAL A 379 24.58 -8.66 -14.83
N THR A 380 25.16 -9.07 -15.96
CA THR A 380 24.42 -9.85 -16.97
C THR A 380 24.43 -11.30 -16.56
N GLU A 381 23.30 -11.80 -16.05
CA GLU A 381 23.15 -13.20 -15.65
C GLU A 381 22.50 -14.04 -16.76
N ARG A 382 23.00 -15.27 -16.90
CA ARG A 382 22.50 -16.25 -17.88
C ARG A 382 21.31 -17.00 -17.28
N ALA A 383 20.36 -17.37 -18.13
CA ALA A 383 19.22 -18.18 -17.73
C ALA A 383 19.68 -19.54 -17.18
N VAL A 384 19.06 -19.96 -16.07
CA VAL A 384 19.26 -21.30 -15.50
C VAL A 384 18.42 -22.34 -16.25
N PRO A 385 18.81 -23.63 -16.25
CA PRO A 385 18.07 -24.68 -16.98
C PRO A 385 16.62 -24.87 -16.52
N SER A 386 16.29 -24.51 -15.28
CA SER A 386 14.94 -24.64 -14.69
C SER A 386 13.97 -23.52 -15.07
N ALA A 387 14.45 -22.45 -15.72
CA ALA A 387 13.70 -21.20 -15.92
C ALA A 387 12.31 -21.40 -16.51
N ALA A 388 12.18 -22.21 -17.58
CA ALA A 388 10.88 -22.42 -18.21
C ALA A 388 9.89 -23.19 -17.31
N SER A 389 10.37 -24.20 -16.56
CA SER A 389 9.52 -24.97 -15.65
C SER A 389 9.13 -24.17 -14.41
N ASP A 390 10.07 -23.42 -13.83
CA ASP A 390 9.81 -22.61 -12.64
C ASP A 390 8.93 -21.40 -12.98
N ALA A 391 9.12 -20.75 -14.14
CA ALA A 391 8.24 -19.68 -14.62
C ALA A 391 6.79 -20.15 -14.73
N LYS A 392 6.57 -21.35 -15.27
CA LYS A 392 5.23 -21.96 -15.37
C LYS A 392 4.64 -22.30 -13.99
N MET A 393 5.48 -22.69 -13.03
CA MET A 393 5.03 -23.00 -11.66
C MET A 393 4.59 -21.76 -10.90
N VAL A 394 5.32 -20.65 -11.05
CA VAL A 394 5.06 -19.41 -10.31
C VAL A 394 3.99 -18.52 -10.94
N GLN A 395 3.57 -18.81 -12.18
CA GLN A 395 2.47 -18.09 -12.82
C GLN A 395 1.17 -18.21 -12.02
N GLY A 396 0.48 -17.08 -11.84
CA GLY A 396 -0.80 -17.04 -11.14
C GLY A 396 -1.10 -15.67 -10.54
N TRP A 397 -2.21 -15.62 -9.81
CA TRP A 397 -2.66 -14.44 -9.09
C TRP A 397 -2.14 -14.48 -7.66
N TYR A 398 -1.71 -13.32 -7.17
CA TYR A 398 -1.19 -13.14 -5.83
C TYR A 398 -1.82 -11.89 -5.19
N LEU A 399 -2.10 -11.99 -3.89
CA LEU A 399 -2.72 -10.93 -3.11
C LEU A 399 -1.77 -10.48 -1.99
N SER A 400 -1.71 -9.17 -1.74
CA SER A 400 -0.91 -8.64 -0.63
C SER A 400 -1.32 -9.24 0.71
N SER A 401 -0.34 -9.53 1.58
CA SER A 401 -0.56 -9.89 2.97
C SER A 401 -1.14 -8.74 3.80
N ARG A 402 -0.84 -7.49 3.40
CA ARG A 402 -1.39 -6.25 3.95
C ARG A 402 -2.78 -6.04 3.36
N ARG A 403 -3.80 -6.55 4.04
CA ARG A 403 -5.20 -6.48 3.62
C ARG A 403 -6.16 -6.54 4.78
N GLU A 404 -7.36 -6.01 4.57
CA GLU A 404 -8.55 -6.30 5.38
C GLU A 404 -9.16 -7.60 4.83
N GLN A 405 -9.49 -8.56 5.69
CA GLN A 405 -10.01 -9.87 5.25
C GLN A 405 -11.41 -10.18 5.79
N ASN A 406 -11.87 -9.51 6.83
CA ASN A 406 -13.05 -9.94 7.58
C ASN A 406 -14.30 -9.11 7.30
N ALA A 407 -14.17 -7.80 7.09
CA ALA A 407 -15.24 -6.83 6.91
C ALA A 407 -15.54 -6.56 5.43
N PHE A 408 -14.50 -6.37 4.64
CA PHE A 408 -14.57 -5.95 3.24
C PHE A 408 -13.39 -6.45 2.37
N PRO A 409 -13.24 -7.77 2.20
CA PRO A 409 -12.12 -8.35 1.44
C PRO A 409 -12.13 -8.01 -0.06
N LEU A 410 -13.28 -7.63 -0.64
CA LEU A 410 -13.41 -7.35 -2.07
C LEU A 410 -12.53 -6.17 -2.55
N VAL A 411 -12.38 -5.13 -1.74
CA VAL A 411 -11.55 -3.97 -2.13
C VAL A 411 -10.10 -4.36 -2.30
N PHE A 412 -9.58 -5.22 -1.43
CA PHE A 412 -8.19 -5.66 -1.52
C PHE A 412 -7.95 -6.61 -2.69
N LEU A 413 -8.95 -7.39 -3.10
CA LEU A 413 -8.86 -8.25 -4.29
C LEU A 413 -8.75 -7.45 -5.61
N MET A 414 -9.14 -6.17 -5.63
CA MET A 414 -8.88 -5.30 -6.79
C MET A 414 -7.39 -5.01 -6.97
N GLY A 415 -6.57 -5.20 -5.93
CA GLY A 415 -5.12 -5.05 -5.94
C GLY A 415 -4.35 -6.33 -6.23
N GLU A 416 -4.99 -7.39 -6.75
CA GLU A 416 -4.30 -8.62 -7.12
C GLU A 416 -3.19 -8.38 -8.15
N GLY A 417 -2.01 -8.95 -7.89
CA GLY A 417 -0.90 -9.00 -8.83
C GLY A 417 -0.93 -10.30 -9.63
N HIS A 418 -0.65 -10.23 -10.93
CA HIS A 418 -0.54 -11.41 -11.78
C HIS A 418 0.92 -11.63 -12.20
N VAL A 419 1.43 -12.82 -11.93
CA VAL A 419 2.71 -13.28 -12.47
C VAL A 419 2.45 -13.95 -13.81
N THR A 420 3.05 -13.43 -14.88
CA THR A 420 2.94 -13.97 -16.24
C THR A 420 4.28 -14.58 -16.66
N ALA A 421 4.28 -15.83 -17.10
CA ALA A 421 5.46 -16.49 -17.67
C ALA A 421 5.61 -16.13 -19.16
N GLN A 422 6.85 -15.88 -19.57
CA GLN A 422 7.22 -15.59 -20.96
C GLN A 422 7.82 -16.82 -21.65
N PRO A 423 7.80 -16.89 -23.00
CA PRO A 423 8.35 -18.02 -23.74
C PRO A 423 9.84 -18.28 -23.51
N ASP A 424 10.61 -17.27 -23.11
CA ASP A 424 12.05 -17.35 -22.85
C ASP A 424 12.41 -17.73 -21.40
N GLY A 425 11.40 -18.10 -20.59
CA GLY A 425 11.57 -18.44 -19.18
C GLY A 425 11.70 -17.24 -18.25
N THR A 426 11.55 -16.01 -18.75
CA THR A 426 11.41 -14.83 -17.90
C THR A 426 9.97 -14.71 -17.39
N ILE A 427 9.77 -13.90 -16.35
CA ILE A 427 8.44 -13.59 -15.82
C ILE A 427 8.23 -12.09 -15.74
N ALA A 428 6.97 -11.68 -15.70
CA ALA A 428 6.55 -10.33 -15.33
C ALA A 428 5.58 -10.41 -14.16
N PHE A 429 5.70 -9.50 -13.19
CA PHE A 429 4.74 -9.37 -12.09
C PHE A 429 4.04 -8.01 -12.22
N SER A 430 2.72 -8.00 -12.42
CA SER A 430 1.97 -6.79 -12.82
C SER A 430 2.11 -5.58 -11.88
N PRO A 431 2.27 -5.73 -10.54
CA PRO A 431 2.49 -4.58 -9.65
C PRO A 431 3.87 -3.94 -9.80
N LEU A 432 4.86 -4.64 -10.39
CA LEU A 432 6.23 -4.14 -10.53
C LEU A 432 6.47 -3.62 -11.95
N GLN A 433 6.51 -2.30 -12.07
CA GLN A 433 6.62 -1.60 -13.34
C GLN A 433 7.83 -0.66 -13.35
N THR A 434 8.35 -0.42 -14.56
CA THR A 434 9.29 0.66 -14.80
C THR A 434 8.58 2.00 -14.59
N PRO A 435 9.31 3.11 -14.36
CA PRO A 435 8.68 4.43 -14.22
C PRO A 435 7.86 4.87 -15.44
N ALA A 436 8.14 4.31 -16.63
CA ALA A 436 7.34 4.50 -17.83
C ALA A 436 6.07 3.61 -17.88
N ALA A 437 5.62 3.06 -16.74
CA ALA A 437 4.49 2.15 -16.59
C ALA A 437 4.55 0.89 -17.48
N LYS A 438 5.77 0.46 -17.86
CA LYS A 438 5.98 -0.80 -18.59
C LYS A 438 6.27 -1.93 -17.61
N PRO A 439 5.77 -3.16 -17.84
CA PRO A 439 6.08 -4.31 -16.99
C PRO A 439 7.59 -4.53 -16.86
N LYS A 440 8.08 -4.72 -15.64
CA LYS A 440 9.45 -5.20 -15.41
C LYS A 440 9.53 -6.68 -15.77
N LEU A 441 10.63 -7.07 -16.41
CA LEU A 441 10.93 -8.47 -16.71
C LEU A 441 11.98 -9.00 -15.74
N TRP A 442 11.81 -10.25 -15.36
CA TRP A 442 12.61 -10.90 -14.33
C TRP A 442 13.15 -12.23 -14.87
N ARG A 443 14.45 -12.43 -14.74
CA ARG A 443 15.13 -13.65 -15.18
C ARG A 443 15.44 -14.53 -13.98
N GLU A 444 15.20 -15.83 -14.09
CA GLU A 444 15.62 -16.77 -13.05
C GLU A 444 17.15 -16.89 -13.00
N VAL A 445 17.71 -16.76 -11.81
CA VAL A 445 19.17 -16.73 -11.54
C VAL A 445 19.58 -17.78 -10.50
N GLY A 446 18.60 -18.38 -9.83
CA GLY A 446 18.70 -19.54 -8.96
C GLY A 446 17.29 -20.10 -8.74
N PRO A 447 17.14 -21.29 -8.13
CA PRO A 447 15.83 -21.91 -7.95
C PRO A 447 14.83 -20.94 -7.33
N LEU A 448 13.75 -20.63 -8.07
CA LEU A 448 12.69 -19.69 -7.66
C LEU A 448 13.14 -18.29 -7.28
N THR A 449 14.36 -17.93 -7.66
CA THR A 449 14.98 -16.64 -7.38
C THR A 449 15.21 -15.94 -8.71
N TYR A 450 14.53 -14.82 -8.88
CA TYR A 450 14.56 -14.03 -10.10
C TYR A 450 15.24 -12.70 -9.85
N ARG A 451 15.91 -12.17 -10.86
CA ARG A 451 16.51 -10.83 -10.87
C ARG A 451 15.92 -9.98 -11.98
N GLU A 452 15.71 -8.71 -11.69
CA GLU A 452 15.26 -7.71 -12.67
C GLU A 452 16.24 -7.65 -13.85
N ILE A 453 15.72 -7.68 -15.07
CA ILE A 453 16.54 -7.50 -16.27
C ILE A 453 16.98 -6.03 -16.34
N GLY A 454 18.29 -5.80 -16.19
CA GLY A 454 18.87 -4.46 -16.23
C GLY A 454 18.85 -3.73 -14.89
N GLY A 455 18.40 -4.38 -13.82
CA GLY A 455 18.36 -3.83 -12.46
C GLY A 455 18.96 -4.78 -11.41
N PRO A 456 19.17 -4.30 -10.18
CA PRO A 456 19.70 -5.11 -9.09
C PRO A 456 18.62 -5.86 -8.31
N ALA A 457 17.34 -5.49 -8.49
CA ALA A 457 16.24 -6.02 -7.69
C ALA A 457 16.03 -7.51 -7.91
N ARG A 458 15.52 -8.19 -6.89
CA ARG A 458 15.23 -9.61 -6.82
C ARG A 458 13.78 -9.84 -6.45
N LEU A 459 13.26 -10.92 -6.99
CA LEU A 459 11.92 -11.43 -6.76
C LEU A 459 12.05 -12.92 -6.40
N ILE A 460 11.62 -13.30 -5.20
CA ILE A 460 11.79 -14.65 -4.67
C ILE A 460 10.43 -15.27 -4.40
N PHE A 461 10.25 -16.52 -4.84
CA PHE A 461 9.08 -17.33 -4.53
C PHE A 461 9.47 -18.37 -3.48
N VAL A 462 8.81 -18.32 -2.33
CA VAL A 462 9.04 -19.26 -1.23
C VAL A 462 8.04 -20.41 -1.34
N ARG A 463 8.55 -21.65 -1.25
CA ARG A 463 7.73 -22.87 -1.32
C ARG A 463 7.36 -23.40 0.06
N LYS A 464 6.19 -24.04 0.12
CA LYS A 464 5.77 -24.91 1.22
C LYS A 464 5.29 -26.24 0.64
N GLY A 465 6.19 -27.24 0.67
CA GLY A 465 6.00 -28.47 -0.09
C GLY A 465 6.02 -28.20 -1.60
N ASP A 466 5.01 -28.70 -2.32
CA ASP A 466 4.92 -28.59 -3.78
C ASP A 466 4.22 -27.32 -4.28
N ARG A 467 3.90 -26.38 -3.38
CA ARG A 467 3.18 -25.15 -3.71
C ARG A 467 3.99 -23.92 -3.30
N ILE A 468 3.78 -22.82 -4.02
CA ILE A 468 4.24 -21.51 -3.57
C ILE A 468 3.42 -21.13 -2.33
N ASP A 469 4.11 -20.66 -1.28
CA ASP A 469 3.49 -20.12 -0.07
C ASP A 469 3.31 -18.60 -0.23
N TYR A 470 4.36 -17.92 -0.69
CA TYR A 470 4.34 -16.49 -0.99
C TYR A 470 5.45 -16.08 -1.97
N LEU A 471 5.29 -14.88 -2.47
CA LEU A 471 6.19 -14.10 -3.30
C LEU A 471 6.65 -12.87 -2.51
N THR A 472 7.93 -12.55 -2.56
CA THR A 472 8.50 -11.36 -1.92
C THR A 472 9.58 -10.72 -2.82
N THR A 473 9.86 -9.43 -2.64
CA THR A 473 10.70 -8.63 -3.52
C THR A 473 11.45 -7.55 -2.76
N ASP A 474 12.63 -7.15 -3.23
CA ASP A 474 13.36 -5.97 -2.77
C ASP A 474 13.19 -4.75 -3.70
N ASP A 475 12.34 -4.83 -4.74
CA ASP A 475 12.00 -3.71 -5.64
C ASP A 475 11.07 -2.66 -5.01
N SER A 476 10.36 -3.05 -3.95
CA SER A 476 9.47 -2.21 -3.14
C SER A 476 9.81 -2.35 -1.67
N GLN A 477 9.30 -1.44 -0.84
CA GLN A 477 9.46 -1.53 0.61
C GLN A 477 8.90 -2.86 1.11
N PRO A 478 9.55 -3.54 2.08
CA PRO A 478 9.15 -4.85 2.57
C PRO A 478 7.97 -4.75 3.54
N VAL A 479 6.92 -4.00 3.20
CA VAL A 479 5.72 -3.76 4.03
C VAL A 479 4.63 -4.83 3.88
N GLN A 480 4.85 -5.76 2.95
CA GLN A 480 3.94 -6.85 2.61
C GLN A 480 4.69 -7.96 1.86
N ILE A 481 4.07 -9.14 1.83
CA ILE A 481 4.37 -10.22 0.88
C ILE A 481 3.15 -10.44 0.00
N PHE A 482 3.29 -11.26 -1.05
CA PHE A 482 2.22 -11.59 -1.98
C PHE A 482 1.89 -13.08 -1.89
N GLN A 483 0.68 -13.43 -1.49
CA GLN A 483 0.26 -14.82 -1.28
C GLN A 483 -0.59 -15.31 -2.47
N PRO A 484 -0.42 -16.55 -2.96
CA PRO A 484 -1.20 -17.07 -4.06
C PRO A 484 -2.70 -17.04 -3.78
N VAL A 485 -3.49 -16.60 -4.77
CA VAL A 485 -4.95 -16.57 -4.71
C VAL A 485 -5.53 -17.86 -5.28
N SER A 486 -6.39 -18.52 -4.50
CA SER A 486 -7.08 -19.72 -4.97
C SER A 486 -8.04 -19.39 -6.12
N PHE A 487 -8.25 -20.32 -7.05
CA PHE A 487 -9.07 -20.10 -8.25
C PHE A 487 -10.42 -19.41 -7.97
N TRP A 488 -11.14 -19.87 -6.95
CA TRP A 488 -12.44 -19.30 -6.62
C TRP A 488 -12.35 -17.88 -6.06
N GLN A 489 -11.23 -17.49 -5.47
CA GLN A 489 -11.05 -16.17 -4.88
C GLN A 489 -10.54 -15.11 -5.87
N GLN A 490 -10.16 -15.50 -7.08
CA GLN A 490 -9.59 -14.59 -8.07
C GLN A 490 -10.62 -13.55 -8.53
N MET A 491 -10.20 -12.30 -8.66
CA MET A 491 -11.09 -11.21 -9.03
C MET A 491 -11.78 -11.46 -10.38
N ASN A 492 -11.07 -12.01 -11.37
CA ASN A 492 -11.66 -12.35 -12.66
C ASN A 492 -12.84 -13.35 -12.54
N VAL A 493 -12.76 -14.33 -11.64
CA VAL A 493 -13.85 -15.29 -11.39
C VAL A 493 -15.04 -14.59 -10.72
N ILE A 494 -14.76 -13.68 -9.78
CA ILE A 494 -15.77 -12.84 -9.13
C ILE A 494 -16.50 -11.98 -10.15
N GLU A 495 -15.77 -11.30 -11.03
CA GLU A 495 -16.30 -10.47 -12.11
C GLU A 495 -17.16 -11.30 -13.07
N TRP A 496 -16.71 -12.49 -13.46
CA TRP A 496 -17.49 -13.40 -14.32
C TRP A 496 -18.79 -13.84 -13.66
N LEU A 497 -18.76 -14.26 -12.39
CA LEU A 497 -19.95 -14.69 -11.65
C LEU A 497 -20.93 -13.53 -11.42
N GLY A 498 -20.40 -12.36 -11.03
CA GLY A 498 -21.17 -11.13 -10.84
C GLY A 498 -21.80 -10.63 -12.14
N GLY A 499 -21.03 -10.61 -13.23
CA GLY A 499 -21.50 -10.23 -14.57
C GLY A 499 -22.55 -11.21 -15.11
N PHE A 500 -22.34 -12.51 -14.94
CA PHE A 500 -23.34 -13.53 -15.29
C PHE A 500 -24.64 -13.37 -14.50
N ALA A 501 -24.54 -13.10 -13.20
CA ALA A 501 -25.70 -12.86 -12.35
C ALA A 501 -26.45 -11.59 -12.79
N LEU A 502 -25.73 -10.48 -12.95
CA LEU A 502 -26.29 -9.21 -13.40
C LEU A 502 -27.01 -9.34 -14.74
N LEU A 503 -26.37 -9.93 -15.74
CA LEU A 503 -26.96 -10.12 -17.07
C LEU A 503 -28.23 -10.98 -16.99
N THR A 504 -28.18 -12.09 -16.24
CA THR A 504 -29.32 -12.99 -16.08
C THR A 504 -30.49 -12.30 -15.36
N PHE A 505 -30.20 -11.53 -14.31
CA PHE A 505 -31.22 -10.78 -13.57
C PHE A 505 -31.86 -9.70 -14.45
N LEU A 506 -31.06 -8.94 -15.20
CA LEU A 506 -31.56 -7.93 -16.14
C LEU A 506 -32.45 -8.55 -17.21
N ILE A 507 -32.00 -9.60 -17.90
CA ILE A 507 -32.80 -10.30 -18.92
C ILE A 507 -34.11 -10.80 -18.30
N THR A 508 -34.06 -11.39 -17.10
CA THR A 508 -35.25 -11.90 -16.42
C THR A 508 -36.27 -10.80 -16.13
N LEU A 509 -35.80 -9.61 -15.72
CA LEU A 509 -36.66 -8.46 -15.43
C LEU A 509 -37.15 -7.74 -16.70
N ILE A 510 -36.38 -7.73 -17.79
CA ILE A 510 -36.78 -7.15 -19.08
C ILE A 510 -37.82 -8.04 -19.77
N VAL A 511 -37.60 -9.36 -19.78
CA VAL A 511 -38.52 -10.32 -20.39
C VAL A 511 -39.84 -10.40 -19.62
N TRP A 512 -39.87 -10.04 -18.34
CA TRP A 512 -41.08 -10.11 -17.52
C TRP A 512 -42.23 -9.20 -18.02
N PRO A 513 -42.07 -7.87 -18.17
CA PRO A 513 -43.10 -7.00 -18.73
C PRO A 513 -43.35 -7.28 -20.21
N ILE A 514 -42.30 -7.56 -21.01
CA ILE A 514 -42.47 -7.93 -22.44
C ILE A 514 -43.37 -9.16 -22.56
N GLY A 515 -43.12 -10.20 -21.78
CA GLY A 515 -43.96 -11.39 -21.78
C GLY A 515 -45.39 -11.11 -21.34
N ALA A 516 -45.63 -10.13 -20.45
CA ALA A 516 -46.97 -9.70 -20.09
C ALA A 516 -47.68 -8.96 -21.24
N LEU A 517 -46.96 -8.08 -21.94
CA LEU A 517 -47.48 -7.37 -23.12
C LEU A 517 -47.80 -8.32 -24.27
N VAL A 518 -46.92 -9.27 -24.57
CA VAL A 518 -47.15 -10.30 -25.59
C VAL A 518 -48.37 -11.15 -25.25
N ARG A 519 -48.49 -11.60 -23.99
CA ARG A 519 -49.67 -12.34 -23.52
C ARG A 519 -50.96 -11.52 -23.64
N ARG A 520 -50.91 -10.22 -23.33
CA ARG A 520 -52.04 -9.30 -23.49
C ARG A 520 -52.43 -9.13 -24.96
N TYR A 521 -51.45 -8.93 -25.85
CA TYR A 521 -51.66 -8.78 -27.29
C TYR A 521 -52.32 -10.01 -27.92
N TYR A 522 -51.84 -11.20 -27.59
CA TYR A 522 -52.39 -12.47 -28.08
C TYR A 522 -53.56 -13.01 -27.24
N GLN A 523 -54.06 -12.26 -26.25
CA GLN A 523 -55.15 -12.65 -25.35
C GLN A 523 -54.95 -14.03 -24.67
N LYS A 524 -53.69 -14.38 -24.35
CA LYS A 524 -53.35 -15.65 -23.67
C LYS A 524 -53.08 -15.39 -22.17
N PRO A 525 -53.82 -15.99 -21.23
CA PRO A 525 -53.55 -15.82 -19.81
C PRO A 525 -52.26 -16.51 -19.38
N LEU A 526 -51.60 -16.00 -18.34
CA LEU A 526 -50.49 -16.72 -17.71
C LEU A 526 -51.06 -17.91 -16.92
N ALA A 527 -50.93 -19.12 -17.45
CA ALA A 527 -51.40 -20.35 -16.83
C ALA A 527 -50.48 -20.84 -15.69
N LEU A 528 -50.19 -19.96 -14.72
CA LEU A 528 -49.49 -20.29 -13.48
C LEU A 528 -50.37 -19.86 -12.31
N THR A 529 -50.66 -20.78 -11.40
CA THR A 529 -51.47 -20.51 -10.19
C THR A 529 -50.77 -21.08 -8.95
N GLY A 530 -51.24 -20.68 -7.76
CA GLY A 530 -50.76 -21.20 -6.48
C GLY A 530 -49.25 -21.08 -6.29
N ARG A 531 -48.60 -22.20 -5.94
CA ARG A 531 -47.17 -22.27 -5.62
C ARG A 531 -46.27 -21.80 -6.78
N ALA A 532 -46.57 -22.18 -8.02
CA ALA A 532 -45.75 -21.82 -9.17
C ALA A 532 -45.77 -20.32 -9.47
N ALA A 533 -46.92 -19.66 -9.31
CA ALA A 533 -47.02 -18.21 -9.47
C ALA A 533 -46.22 -17.44 -8.40
N ARG A 534 -46.28 -17.89 -7.14
CA ARG A 534 -45.53 -17.29 -6.02
C ARG A 534 -44.02 -17.45 -6.21
N LEU A 535 -43.55 -18.66 -6.52
CA LEU A 535 -42.13 -18.93 -6.78
C LEU A 535 -41.59 -18.14 -7.97
N ARG A 536 -42.42 -17.99 -9.02
CA ARG A 536 -42.11 -17.12 -10.15
C ARG A 536 -41.93 -15.67 -9.68
N LEU A 537 -42.85 -15.14 -8.87
CA LEU A 537 -42.74 -13.77 -8.35
C LEU A 537 -41.50 -13.58 -7.48
N VAL A 538 -41.24 -14.50 -6.53
CA VAL A 538 -40.05 -14.51 -5.68
C VAL A 538 -38.78 -14.40 -6.54
N THR A 539 -38.66 -15.21 -7.59
CA THR A 539 -37.52 -15.14 -8.52
C THR A 539 -37.30 -13.73 -9.06
N ARG A 540 -38.35 -13.00 -9.42
CA ARG A 540 -38.21 -11.66 -10.03
C ARG A 540 -37.90 -10.60 -8.97
N LEU A 541 -38.51 -10.69 -7.79
CA LEU A 541 -38.17 -9.82 -6.67
C LEU A 541 -36.71 -10.01 -6.25
N THR A 542 -36.22 -11.25 -6.21
CA THR A 542 -34.82 -11.58 -5.94
C THR A 542 -33.90 -11.07 -7.04
N CYS A 543 -34.25 -11.17 -8.34
CA CYS A 543 -33.45 -10.54 -9.40
C CYS A 543 -33.34 -9.02 -9.21
N ALA A 544 -34.45 -8.35 -8.85
CA ALA A 544 -34.45 -6.90 -8.62
C ALA A 544 -33.60 -6.52 -7.40
N ALA A 545 -33.76 -7.26 -6.30
CA ALA A 545 -32.95 -7.09 -5.10
C ALA A 545 -31.46 -7.30 -5.39
N GLY A 546 -31.09 -8.33 -6.16
CA GLY A 546 -29.69 -8.60 -6.50
C GLY A 546 -29.05 -7.52 -7.38
N ILE A 547 -29.81 -6.91 -8.29
CA ILE A 547 -29.32 -5.76 -9.07
C ILE A 547 -29.09 -4.55 -8.16
N LEU A 548 -30.01 -4.28 -7.24
CA LEU A 548 -29.87 -3.19 -6.27
C LEU A 548 -28.67 -3.43 -5.34
N ASP A 549 -28.44 -4.67 -4.92
CA ASP A 549 -27.30 -5.05 -4.08
C ASP A 549 -25.98 -4.83 -4.81
N LEU A 550 -25.84 -5.35 -6.03
CA LEU A 550 -24.65 -5.14 -6.87
C LEU A 550 -24.39 -3.66 -7.13
N ALA A 551 -25.43 -2.89 -7.49
CA ALA A 551 -25.30 -1.46 -7.71
C ALA A 551 -24.92 -0.72 -6.43
N GLY A 552 -25.46 -1.15 -5.28
CA GLY A 552 -25.15 -0.62 -3.97
C GLY A 552 -23.69 -0.87 -3.56
N TRP A 553 -23.19 -2.09 -3.77
CA TRP A 553 -21.77 -2.42 -3.55
C TRP A 553 -20.84 -1.63 -4.47
N VAL A 554 -21.15 -1.51 -5.76
CA VAL A 554 -20.36 -0.70 -6.70
C VAL A 554 -20.33 0.77 -6.28
N ALA A 555 -21.47 1.32 -5.87
CA ALA A 555 -21.57 2.70 -5.39
C ALA A 555 -20.78 2.90 -4.08
N PHE A 556 -20.86 1.94 -3.15
CA PHE A 556 -20.12 1.95 -1.90
C PHE A 556 -18.60 1.94 -2.14
N VAL A 557 -18.09 0.95 -2.90
CA VAL A 557 -16.65 0.86 -3.24
C VAL A 557 -16.17 2.15 -3.91
N SER A 558 -16.96 2.70 -4.83
CA SER A 558 -16.58 3.91 -5.57
C SER A 558 -16.50 5.18 -4.71
N ALA A 559 -17.10 5.15 -3.52
CA ALA A 559 -17.26 6.30 -2.63
C ALA A 559 -16.48 6.19 -1.31
N VAL A 560 -16.10 4.97 -0.88
CA VAL A 560 -15.54 4.72 0.46
C VAL A 560 -14.25 5.52 0.72
N ASP A 561 -13.43 5.73 -0.30
CA ASP A 561 -12.19 6.52 -0.20
C ASP A 561 -12.41 8.04 -0.36
N LYS A 562 -13.63 8.47 -0.75
CA LYS A 562 -13.93 9.87 -1.11
C LYS A 562 -14.82 10.57 -0.11
N ALA A 563 -15.60 9.82 0.65
CA ALA A 563 -16.61 10.36 1.55
C ALA A 563 -16.82 9.42 2.72
N HIS A 564 -17.16 10.01 3.87
CA HIS A 564 -17.65 9.23 5.00
C HIS A 564 -19.02 8.62 4.64
N ILE A 565 -19.08 7.29 4.60
CA ILE A 565 -20.31 6.54 4.34
C ILE A 565 -20.90 6.10 5.69
N PRO A 566 -22.15 6.50 6.01
CA PRO A 566 -22.80 6.05 7.23
C PRO A 566 -22.93 4.52 7.31
N ASP A 567 -22.62 3.95 8.49
CA ASP A 567 -22.67 2.50 8.75
C ASP A 567 -24.02 1.86 8.39
N VAL A 568 -25.11 2.62 8.50
CA VAL A 568 -26.46 2.15 8.13
C VAL A 568 -26.54 1.71 6.67
N ILE A 569 -25.80 2.35 5.76
CA ILE A 569 -25.77 1.95 4.35
C ILE A 569 -25.13 0.57 4.21
N LEU A 570 -24.03 0.33 4.91
CA LEU A 570 -23.33 -0.96 4.89
C LEU A 570 -24.21 -2.08 5.50
N TYR A 571 -24.91 -1.80 6.61
CA TYR A 571 -25.89 -2.72 7.16
C TYR A 571 -27.03 -3.05 6.19
N LEU A 572 -27.54 -2.06 5.45
CA LEU A 572 -28.59 -2.29 4.44
C LEU A 572 -28.08 -3.17 3.30
N LEU A 573 -26.84 -2.99 2.84
CA LEU A 573 -26.22 -3.86 1.84
C LEU A 573 -26.09 -5.31 2.36
N TYR A 574 -25.61 -5.50 3.59
CA TYR A 574 -25.54 -6.83 4.20
C TYR A 574 -26.90 -7.52 4.29
N ILE A 575 -27.93 -6.79 4.72
CA ILE A 575 -29.31 -7.32 4.78
C ILE A 575 -29.81 -7.69 3.39
N LEU A 576 -29.58 -6.83 2.39
CA LEU A 576 -30.03 -7.06 1.03
C LEU A 576 -29.34 -8.28 0.39
N GLY A 577 -28.05 -8.47 0.64
CA GLY A 577 -27.31 -9.68 0.27
C GLY A 577 -27.93 -10.95 0.85
N ILE A 578 -28.30 -10.96 2.14
CA ILE A 578 -28.97 -12.09 2.79
C ILE A 578 -30.34 -12.35 2.19
N VAL A 579 -31.14 -11.31 1.95
CA VAL A 579 -32.45 -11.43 1.30
C VAL A 579 -32.30 -12.08 -0.08
N CYS A 580 -31.26 -11.72 -0.83
CA CYS A 580 -30.96 -12.33 -2.12
C CYS A 580 -30.57 -13.80 -1.98
N ALA A 581 -29.73 -14.14 -0.99
CA ALA A 581 -29.33 -15.53 -0.73
C ALA A 581 -30.52 -16.43 -0.36
N ILE A 582 -31.43 -15.94 0.48
CA ILE A 582 -32.70 -16.64 0.79
C ILE A 582 -33.57 -16.74 -0.47
N GLY A 583 -33.64 -15.66 -1.25
CA GLY A 583 -34.35 -15.59 -2.52
C GLY A 583 -33.89 -16.63 -3.54
N ALA A 584 -32.58 -16.93 -3.57
CA ALA A 584 -32.00 -17.93 -4.45
C ALA A 584 -32.57 -19.34 -4.19
N ILE A 585 -32.89 -19.68 -2.94
CA ILE A 585 -33.60 -20.94 -2.61
C ILE A 585 -34.98 -20.96 -3.30
N GLY A 586 -35.67 -19.83 -3.33
CA GLY A 586 -36.93 -19.66 -4.06
C GLY A 586 -36.75 -19.81 -5.58
N MET A 587 -35.66 -19.29 -6.14
CA MET A 587 -35.31 -19.47 -7.56
C MET A 587 -35.05 -20.94 -7.91
N ILE A 588 -34.29 -21.65 -7.08
CA ILE A 588 -34.03 -23.09 -7.24
C ILE A 588 -35.34 -23.88 -7.18
N ALA A 589 -36.19 -23.61 -6.17
CA ALA A 589 -37.49 -24.25 -6.05
C ALA A 589 -38.38 -23.97 -7.27
N ASN A 590 -38.33 -22.76 -7.83
CA ASN A 590 -39.04 -22.39 -9.05
C ASN A 590 -38.54 -23.18 -10.27
N ALA A 591 -37.22 -23.34 -10.42
CA ALA A 591 -36.62 -24.15 -11.47
C ALA A 591 -37.05 -25.61 -11.34
N VAL A 592 -36.96 -26.21 -10.15
CA VAL A 592 -37.39 -27.60 -9.88
C VAL A 592 -38.86 -27.81 -10.23
N VAL A 593 -39.76 -26.94 -9.74
CA VAL A 593 -41.19 -27.02 -10.05
C VAL A 593 -41.45 -26.88 -11.57
N THR A 594 -40.65 -26.10 -12.26
CA THR A 594 -40.76 -25.94 -13.72
C THR A 594 -40.30 -27.20 -14.46
N TRP A 595 -39.25 -27.87 -13.99
CA TRP A 595 -38.74 -29.12 -14.55
C TRP A 595 -39.66 -30.31 -14.31
N THR A 596 -40.31 -30.37 -13.14
CA THR A 596 -41.28 -31.43 -12.80
C THR A 596 -42.63 -31.26 -13.49
N SER A 597 -42.87 -30.13 -14.17
CA SER A 597 -44.11 -29.90 -14.91
C SER A 597 -44.02 -30.45 -16.33
N THR A 598 -44.99 -31.28 -16.71
CA THR A 598 -45.13 -31.85 -18.07
C THR A 598 -45.63 -30.82 -19.10
N ARG A 599 -46.16 -29.67 -18.65
CA ARG A 599 -46.77 -28.65 -19.52
C ARG A 599 -45.84 -27.48 -19.86
N ARG A 600 -44.57 -27.52 -19.46
CA ARG A 600 -43.61 -26.43 -19.63
C ARG A 600 -42.66 -26.72 -20.79
N SER A 601 -42.51 -25.76 -21.69
CA SER A 601 -41.57 -25.85 -22.81
C SER A 601 -40.12 -25.89 -22.33
N LEU A 602 -39.21 -26.41 -23.17
CA LEU A 602 -37.78 -26.41 -22.88
C LEU A 602 -37.25 -24.98 -22.65
N LEU A 603 -37.71 -24.00 -23.44
CA LEU A 603 -37.35 -22.60 -23.25
C LEU A 603 -37.79 -22.06 -21.88
N ALA A 604 -38.99 -22.42 -21.41
CA ALA A 604 -39.44 -22.03 -20.07
C ALA A 604 -38.59 -22.70 -18.98
N LYS A 605 -38.16 -23.95 -19.18
CA LYS A 605 -37.26 -24.65 -18.24
C LYS A 605 -35.90 -23.96 -18.16
N ILE A 606 -35.30 -23.62 -19.31
CA ILE A 606 -34.04 -22.87 -19.37
C ILE A 606 -34.19 -21.49 -18.71
N ALA A 607 -35.27 -20.76 -19.03
CA ALA A 607 -35.52 -19.42 -18.50
C ALA A 607 -35.72 -19.35 -16.98
N GLU A 608 -36.15 -20.43 -16.32
CA GLU A 608 -36.21 -20.49 -14.85
C GLU A 608 -34.96 -21.12 -14.23
N THR A 609 -34.17 -21.87 -15.01
CA THR A 609 -32.89 -22.46 -14.55
C THR A 609 -31.77 -21.43 -14.51
N LEU A 610 -31.67 -20.55 -15.51
CA LEU A 610 -30.62 -19.52 -15.55
C LEU A 610 -30.63 -18.62 -14.31
N PRO A 611 -31.78 -18.04 -13.87
CA PRO A 611 -31.83 -17.25 -12.64
C PRO A 611 -31.49 -18.05 -11.39
N ALA A 612 -31.80 -19.35 -11.35
CA ALA A 612 -31.41 -20.19 -10.22
C ALA A 612 -29.89 -20.40 -10.15
N LEU A 613 -29.23 -20.66 -11.28
CA LEU A 613 -27.76 -20.76 -11.35
C LEU A 613 -27.09 -19.44 -11.01
N ALA A 614 -27.59 -18.33 -11.57
CA ALA A 614 -27.14 -16.98 -11.25
C ALA A 614 -27.32 -16.67 -9.76
N GLY A 615 -28.46 -17.03 -9.18
CA GLY A 615 -28.75 -16.89 -7.75
C GLY A 615 -27.79 -17.68 -6.87
N ILE A 616 -27.42 -18.91 -7.25
CA ILE A 616 -26.41 -19.71 -6.53
C ILE A 616 -25.05 -19.02 -6.57
N GLY A 617 -24.58 -18.62 -7.75
CA GLY A 617 -23.30 -17.94 -7.91
C GLY A 617 -23.25 -16.62 -7.12
N PHE A 618 -24.31 -15.82 -7.20
CA PHE A 618 -24.44 -14.58 -6.45
C PHE A 618 -24.49 -14.81 -4.92
N SER A 619 -25.23 -15.81 -4.46
CA SER A 619 -25.26 -16.16 -3.02
C SER A 619 -23.90 -16.61 -2.51
N TRP A 620 -23.17 -17.36 -3.34
CA TRP A 620 -21.81 -17.75 -3.03
C TRP A 620 -20.90 -16.53 -2.92
N LEU A 621 -20.98 -15.55 -3.83
CA LEU A 621 -20.23 -14.29 -3.73
C LEU A 621 -20.52 -13.55 -2.42
N VAL A 622 -21.82 -13.40 -2.08
CA VAL A 622 -22.23 -12.71 -0.85
C VAL A 622 -21.61 -13.37 0.39
N LEU A 623 -21.63 -14.70 0.46
CA LEU A 623 -21.15 -15.44 1.63
C LEU A 623 -19.62 -15.58 1.67
N ALA A 624 -18.98 -15.89 0.54
CA ALA A 624 -17.55 -16.18 0.46
C ALA A 624 -16.68 -14.94 0.70
N PHE A 625 -17.19 -13.75 0.36
CA PHE A 625 -16.46 -12.49 0.51
C PHE A 625 -17.02 -11.61 1.63
N GLY A 626 -17.75 -12.19 2.59
CA GLY A 626 -18.19 -11.48 3.78
C GLY A 626 -19.19 -10.36 3.52
N LEU A 627 -19.88 -10.31 2.37
CA LEU A 627 -20.89 -9.29 2.06
C LEU A 627 -22.21 -9.49 2.83
N ALA A 628 -22.13 -10.16 3.98
CA ALA A 628 -23.20 -10.40 4.95
C ALA A 628 -22.65 -10.60 6.38
N ASN A 629 -21.47 -10.05 6.70
CA ASN A 629 -20.78 -10.27 7.98
C ASN A 629 -21.24 -9.33 9.12
N PHE A 630 -21.87 -8.19 8.81
CA PHE A 630 -22.27 -7.14 9.76
C PHE A 630 -21.11 -6.48 10.53
N ASN A 631 -19.88 -6.55 10.01
CA ASN A 631 -18.75 -5.80 10.54
C ASN A 631 -18.58 -4.47 9.79
N VAL A 632 -18.65 -3.36 10.51
CA VAL A 632 -18.52 -2.00 9.96
C VAL A 632 -17.19 -1.35 10.31
N HIS A 633 -16.28 -2.09 10.93
CA HIS A 633 -14.90 -1.69 11.19
C HIS A 633 -14.01 -2.34 10.13
N TYR A 634 -13.47 -1.54 9.22
CA TYR A 634 -12.67 -1.96 8.06
C TYR A 634 -11.54 -0.99 7.74
#